data_AF-A0A1H9UG52-F1
#
_entry.id   AF-A0A1H9UG52-F1
#
_cell.length_a   1.000
_cell.length_b   1.000
_cell.length_c   1.000
_cell.angle_alpha   90.00
_cell.angle_beta   90.00
_cell.angle_gamma   90.00
#
_symmetry.space_group_name_H-M   'P 1'
#
loop_
_entity.id
_entity.type
_entity.pdbx_description
1 polymer ?
#
loop_
_entity_poly.entity_id
_entity_poly.type
_entity_poly.pdbx_seq_one_letter_code
_entity_poly.pdbx_strand_id
1 'polypeptide(L)'
;MSNYPPVLFIGPQILKKSYQHWPTQIELVQLLWAESHYEVDESKFYARLNKLEQEIKLAHPTWQQQQIEAKMLAQISTQIAFEYDEAFYNGTFKLDGFSQKDAYVTKIPPFKQGMKEILQVLAPDQLDISGNSNLGQLLEATPYLVTSSYAVFIERILEARQKQYRVFMGAKGIFDEAEDTLNIYKINGSIHQPASLIFTEEDKAKNKNDEVVLFTKLAALAEERPLLFVGYETTDVSYQDLLKGIFGYFEDREAAQATISLVNFNTANEAISQKTYLDEATKQEIQLIESCDEALIFQYLKETHFNPAFQFEAKQQAYPAEDSIKSPLEKLEQLQVASQKRATAFEMVQPAVTIPAAKDPALEKKQHHEVPKIEHPKSPAQENAQKNKEKFDLEAFLAHLELEEQQQNKAELDAFHREKETRIKNAQKQQIIAKKEATKKVQTAPFSRANETIEQRPFISRKEKYQQEKTGYERKKQQHRHSIEA
;
A
#
# COMPACT_ATOMS: atom_id res chain seq x y z
N MET A 1 -16.39 -6.93 -26.75
CA MET A 1 -16.53 -6.78 -25.28
C MET A 1 -16.49 -8.19 -24.71
N SER A 2 -15.78 -8.39 -23.61
CA SER A 2 -15.74 -9.70 -22.94
C SER A 2 -17.14 -10.08 -22.43
N ASN A 3 -17.43 -11.38 -22.46
CA ASN A 3 -18.72 -11.93 -22.06
C ASN A 3 -18.80 -12.24 -20.55
N TYR A 4 -17.73 -12.00 -19.78
CA TYR A 4 -17.69 -12.25 -18.34
C TYR A 4 -17.84 -10.97 -17.53
N PRO A 5 -18.46 -11.03 -16.32
CA PRO A 5 -18.55 -9.86 -15.46
C PRO A 5 -17.15 -9.37 -15.07
N PRO A 6 -16.97 -8.03 -15.01
CA PRO A 6 -15.66 -7.41 -14.80
C PRO A 6 -15.13 -7.65 -13.39
N VAL A 7 -13.80 -7.56 -13.26
CA VAL A 7 -13.14 -7.42 -11.96
C VAL A 7 -13.32 -5.97 -11.52
N LEU A 8 -13.92 -5.77 -10.34
CA LEU A 8 -14.22 -4.44 -9.82
C LEU A 8 -13.11 -3.96 -8.89
N PHE A 9 -12.49 -2.83 -9.20
CA PHE A 9 -11.57 -2.14 -8.29
C PHE A 9 -12.29 -1.00 -7.61
N ILE A 10 -12.37 -1.02 -6.27
CA ILE A 10 -12.99 0.06 -5.50
C ILE A 10 -11.92 0.88 -4.78
N GLY A 11 -11.81 2.14 -5.21
CA GLY A 11 -10.90 3.14 -4.69
C GLY A 11 -11.46 3.92 -3.50
N PRO A 12 -10.59 4.77 -2.89
CA PRO A 12 -10.90 5.46 -1.64
C PRO A 12 -12.01 6.51 -1.76
N GLN A 13 -12.36 6.99 -2.96
CA GLN A 13 -13.42 8.00 -3.10
C GLN A 13 -14.81 7.49 -2.74
N ILE A 14 -15.08 6.21 -2.98
CA ILE A 14 -16.34 5.57 -2.56
C ILE A 14 -16.52 5.67 -1.04
N LEU A 15 -15.44 5.54 -0.28
CA LEU A 15 -15.44 5.77 1.17
C LEU A 15 -15.54 7.25 1.50
N LYS A 16 -14.73 8.12 0.88
CA LYS A 16 -14.74 9.57 1.15
C LYS A 16 -16.11 10.22 0.97
N LYS A 17 -16.96 9.71 0.09
CA LYS A 17 -18.34 10.17 -0.04
C LYS A 17 -19.24 9.63 1.06
N SER A 18 -19.06 8.36 1.41
CA SER A 18 -19.85 7.66 2.43
C SER A 18 -19.54 8.12 3.86
N TYR A 19 -18.33 8.64 4.08
CA TYR A 19 -17.88 9.24 5.33
C TYR A 19 -17.68 10.74 5.13
N GLN A 20 -18.38 11.60 5.89
CA GLN A 20 -18.28 13.08 5.79
C GLN A 20 -16.84 13.63 5.77
N HIS A 21 -15.89 12.87 6.31
CA HIS A 21 -14.46 13.11 6.17
C HIS A 21 -13.69 11.79 6.36
N TRP A 22 -13.06 11.28 5.32
CA TRP A 22 -12.12 10.17 5.42
C TRP A 22 -10.68 10.70 5.39
N PRO A 23 -9.86 10.44 6.42
CA PRO A 23 -8.51 10.98 6.48
C PRO A 23 -7.59 10.34 5.44
N THR A 24 -6.63 11.14 4.99
CA THR A 24 -5.46 10.69 4.27
C THR A 24 -4.58 9.80 5.15
N GLN A 25 -3.68 9.04 4.54
CA GLN A 25 -2.72 8.24 5.31
C GLN A 25 -1.79 9.11 6.17
N ILE A 26 -1.44 10.33 5.72
CA ILE A 26 -0.69 11.29 6.53
C ILE A 26 -1.49 11.68 7.78
N GLU A 27 -2.77 12.02 7.63
CA GLU A 27 -3.63 12.39 8.76
C GLU A 27 -3.83 11.21 9.74
N LEU A 28 -3.98 9.97 9.24
CA LEU A 28 -4.05 8.78 10.09
C LEU A 28 -2.78 8.61 10.93
N VAL A 29 -1.64 8.80 10.31
CA VAL A 29 -0.33 8.69 10.94
C VAL A 29 -0.08 9.84 11.93
N GLN A 30 -0.57 11.05 11.62
CA GLN A 30 -0.58 12.20 12.52
C GLN A 30 -1.42 11.92 13.79
N LEU A 31 -2.58 11.26 13.64
CA LEU A 31 -3.42 10.92 14.78
C LEU A 31 -2.69 9.98 15.75
N LEU A 32 -1.95 8.99 15.26
CA LEU A 32 -1.12 8.15 16.14
C LEU A 32 0.06 8.90 16.75
N TRP A 33 0.71 9.81 16.01
CA TRP A 33 1.74 10.68 16.57
C TRP A 33 1.21 11.44 17.80
N ALA A 34 0.01 12.00 17.68
CA ALA A 34 -0.64 12.76 18.74
C ALA A 34 -0.97 11.91 19.98
N GLU A 35 -1.28 10.62 19.80
CA GLU A 35 -1.53 9.70 20.91
C GLU A 35 -0.26 9.33 21.68
N SER A 36 0.89 9.15 21.01
CA SER A 36 2.13 8.71 21.66
C SER A 36 2.88 9.80 22.42
N HIS A 37 2.66 11.09 22.10
CA HIS A 37 3.49 12.20 22.59
C HIS A 37 2.90 13.04 23.72
N TYR A 38 1.70 12.71 24.25
CA TYR A 38 0.96 13.45 25.30
C TYR A 38 0.59 14.92 24.98
N GLU A 39 1.35 15.62 24.14
CA GLU A 39 1.06 16.94 23.59
C GLU A 39 0.92 16.86 22.06
N VAL A 40 -0.19 17.37 21.55
CA VAL A 40 -0.47 17.48 20.11
C VAL A 40 0.30 18.67 19.54
N ASP A 41 1.59 18.48 19.29
CA ASP A 41 2.38 19.49 18.61
C ASP A 41 2.35 19.26 17.09
N GLU A 42 1.24 19.68 16.49
CA GLU A 42 1.03 19.68 15.04
C GLU A 42 2.20 20.35 14.29
N SER A 43 2.78 21.40 14.87
CA SER A 43 3.91 22.10 14.27
C SER A 43 5.16 21.22 14.16
N LYS A 44 5.43 20.37 15.17
CA LYS A 44 6.54 19.41 15.11
C LYS A 44 6.31 18.32 14.08
N PHE A 45 5.09 17.82 13.93
CA PHE A 45 4.76 16.80 12.93
C PHE A 45 5.03 17.34 11.51
N TYR A 46 4.48 18.51 11.18
CA TYR A 46 4.70 19.10 9.85
C TYR A 46 6.13 19.61 9.66
N ALA A 47 6.82 20.08 10.70
CA ALA A 47 8.25 20.38 10.61
C ALA A 47 9.07 19.14 10.26
N ARG A 48 8.72 17.97 10.83
CA ARG A 48 9.37 16.70 10.48
C ARG A 48 9.08 16.29 9.04
N LEU A 49 7.84 16.39 8.58
CA LEU A 49 7.48 16.09 7.19
C LEU A 49 8.26 16.97 6.19
N ASN A 50 8.29 18.28 6.40
CA ASN A 50 9.04 19.20 5.53
C ASN A 50 10.54 18.85 5.47
N LYS A 51 11.13 18.50 6.62
CA LYS A 51 12.55 18.07 6.67
C LYS A 51 12.76 16.77 5.90
N LEU A 52 11.85 15.81 6.07
CA LEU A 52 11.90 14.52 5.39
C LEU A 52 11.76 14.68 3.87
N GLU A 53 10.84 15.53 3.43
CA GLU A 53 10.67 15.86 2.00
C GLU A 53 11.95 16.45 1.41
N GLN A 54 12.62 17.37 2.12
CA GLN A 54 13.91 17.93 1.69
C GLN A 54 15.01 16.87 1.62
N GLU A 55 15.10 15.99 2.63
CA GLU A 55 16.05 14.87 2.66
C GLU A 55 15.85 13.95 1.44
N ILE A 56 14.61 13.60 1.12
CA ILE A 56 14.27 12.74 -0.03
C ILE A 56 14.56 13.45 -1.35
N LYS A 57 14.18 14.72 -1.51
CA LYS A 57 14.47 15.52 -2.73
C LYS A 57 15.96 15.63 -2.99
N LEU A 58 16.78 15.75 -1.95
CA LEU A 58 18.23 15.77 -2.06
C LEU A 58 18.81 14.41 -2.46
N ALA A 59 18.28 13.32 -1.92
CA ALA A 59 18.71 11.97 -2.25
C ALA A 59 18.25 11.51 -3.65
N HIS A 60 17.10 12.02 -4.11
CA HIS A 60 16.46 11.62 -5.35
C HIS A 60 16.03 12.84 -6.19
N PRO A 61 16.98 13.58 -6.79
CA PRO A 61 16.71 14.84 -7.47
C PRO A 61 15.86 14.71 -8.74
N THR A 62 15.72 13.49 -9.28
CA THR A 62 14.93 13.19 -10.49
C THR A 62 13.55 12.62 -10.18
N TRP A 63 13.23 12.33 -8.92
CA TRP A 63 11.94 11.77 -8.55
C TRP A 63 10.82 12.78 -8.71
N GLN A 64 9.68 12.28 -9.16
CA GLN A 64 8.45 13.06 -9.23
C GLN A 64 7.86 13.25 -7.82
N GLN A 65 7.03 14.28 -7.66
CA GLN A 65 6.44 14.63 -6.37
C GLN A 65 5.68 13.45 -5.73
N GLN A 66 4.97 12.64 -6.52
CA GLN A 66 4.24 11.46 -6.04
C GLN A 66 5.17 10.40 -5.43
N GLN A 67 6.33 10.16 -6.04
CA GLN A 67 7.33 9.21 -5.52
C GLN A 67 7.91 9.72 -4.20
N ILE A 68 8.17 11.03 -4.12
CA ILE A 68 8.64 11.70 -2.90
C ILE A 68 7.59 11.56 -1.78
N GLU A 69 6.32 11.81 -2.08
CA GLU A 69 5.22 11.68 -1.12
C GLU A 69 5.05 10.25 -0.63
N ALA A 70 5.10 9.26 -1.53
CA ALA A 70 4.99 7.84 -1.18
C ALA A 70 6.13 7.37 -0.27
N LYS A 71 7.38 7.83 -0.54
CA LYS A 71 8.56 7.53 0.28
C LYS A 71 8.50 8.26 1.63
N MET A 72 8.14 9.54 1.62
CA MET A 72 7.97 10.35 2.83
C MET A 72 6.95 9.70 3.77
N LEU A 73 5.79 9.29 3.24
CA LEU A 73 4.75 8.62 3.99
C LEU A 73 5.22 7.29 4.59
N ALA A 74 5.98 6.49 3.84
CA ALA A 74 6.52 5.23 4.36
C ALA A 74 7.51 5.49 5.51
N GLN A 75 8.43 6.44 5.33
CA GLN A 75 9.46 6.77 6.32
C GLN A 75 8.88 7.38 7.60
N ILE A 76 7.93 8.32 7.47
CA ILE A 76 7.29 8.90 8.65
C ILE A 76 6.44 7.86 9.39
N SER A 77 5.76 6.97 8.67
CA SER A 77 5.00 5.85 9.27
C SER A 77 5.92 4.90 10.02
N THR A 78 7.08 4.55 9.45
CA THR A 78 8.09 3.72 10.13
C THR A 78 8.61 4.38 11.41
N GLN A 79 8.90 5.68 11.36
CA GLN A 79 9.36 6.43 12.52
C GLN A 79 8.32 6.41 13.64
N ILE A 80 7.06 6.72 13.32
CA ILE A 80 5.97 6.78 14.30
C ILE A 80 5.64 5.39 14.83
N ALA A 81 5.63 4.37 13.98
CA ALA A 81 5.43 3.00 14.42
C ALA A 81 6.46 2.60 15.48
N PHE A 82 7.73 2.95 15.28
CA PHE A 82 8.77 2.69 16.25
C PHE A 82 8.53 3.44 17.58
N GLU A 83 8.28 4.75 17.52
CA GLU A 83 8.07 5.59 18.71
C GLU A 83 6.81 5.17 19.49
N TYR A 84 5.73 4.86 18.77
CA TYR A 84 4.45 4.40 19.34
C TYR A 84 4.59 3.04 20.03
N ASP A 85 5.23 2.08 19.35
CA ASP A 85 5.50 0.76 19.90
C ASP A 85 6.40 0.84 21.14
N GLU A 86 7.46 1.66 21.08
CA GLU A 86 8.37 1.86 22.21
C GLU A 86 7.64 2.47 23.42
N ALA A 87 6.82 3.50 23.21
CA ALA A 87 6.03 4.12 24.26
C ALA A 87 5.06 3.12 24.92
N PHE A 88 4.43 2.26 24.11
CA PHE A 88 3.59 1.18 24.61
C PHE A 88 4.41 0.18 25.44
N TYR A 89 5.50 -0.38 24.91
CA TYR A 89 6.31 -1.40 25.59
C TYR A 89 6.97 -0.91 26.88
N ASN A 90 7.35 0.37 26.94
CA ASN A 90 7.89 0.99 28.14
C ASN A 90 6.82 1.37 29.17
N GLY A 91 5.54 1.22 28.84
CA GLY A 91 4.41 1.53 29.71
C GLY A 91 4.15 3.03 29.89
N THR A 92 4.75 3.87 29.05
CA THR A 92 4.48 5.32 29.01
C THR A 92 3.22 5.62 28.22
N PHE A 93 2.61 4.66 27.56
CA PHE A 93 1.33 4.78 26.86
C PHE A 93 0.54 3.48 27.04
N LYS A 94 -0.80 3.55 26.99
CA LYS A 94 -1.69 2.38 27.10
C LYS A 94 -2.73 2.38 25.99
N LEU A 95 -2.91 1.21 25.40
CA LEU A 95 -4.04 0.92 24.51
C LEU A 95 -5.15 0.25 25.29
N ASP A 96 -6.34 0.85 25.28
CA ASP A 96 -7.52 0.24 25.89
C ASP A 96 -7.85 -1.08 25.19
N GLY A 97 -8.08 -2.13 25.97
CA GLY A 97 -8.38 -3.46 25.43
C GLY A 97 -7.19 -4.19 24.78
N PHE A 98 -5.96 -3.65 24.85
CA PHE A 98 -4.77 -4.28 24.30
C PHE A 98 -3.58 -4.18 25.24
N SER A 99 -3.22 -5.29 25.88
CA SER A 99 -2.18 -5.37 26.89
C SER A 99 -0.82 -5.82 26.31
N GLN A 100 0.24 -5.70 27.13
CA GLN A 100 1.55 -6.28 26.82
C GLN A 100 1.48 -7.77 26.51
N LYS A 101 0.59 -8.50 27.21
CA LYS A 101 0.36 -9.92 26.98
C LYS A 101 -0.26 -10.13 25.59
N ASP A 102 -1.23 -9.31 25.20
CA ASP A 102 -1.90 -9.42 23.91
C ASP A 102 -0.92 -9.15 22.77
N ALA A 103 -0.10 -8.09 22.88
CA ALA A 103 0.99 -7.83 21.93
C ALA A 103 1.94 -9.02 21.79
N TYR A 104 2.36 -9.62 22.92
CA TYR A 104 3.26 -10.76 22.89
C TYR A 104 2.63 -12.02 22.30
N VAL A 105 1.37 -12.32 22.62
CA VAL A 105 0.68 -13.55 22.19
C VAL A 105 0.23 -13.46 20.74
N THR A 106 -0.42 -12.36 20.36
CA THR A 106 -0.97 -12.16 19.01
C THR A 106 0.09 -11.79 17.97
N LYS A 107 1.26 -11.31 18.41
CA LYS A 107 2.32 -10.74 17.56
C LYS A 107 1.87 -9.54 16.74
N ILE A 108 0.76 -8.89 17.12
CA ILE A 108 0.29 -7.65 16.51
C ILE A 108 1.10 -6.49 17.09
N PRO A 109 1.78 -5.67 16.26
CA PRO A 109 2.45 -4.47 16.72
C PRO A 109 1.44 -3.45 17.30
N PRO A 110 1.72 -2.82 18.46
CA PRO A 110 0.86 -1.81 19.07
C PRO A 110 0.43 -0.70 18.11
N PHE A 111 1.32 -0.22 17.23
CA PHE A 111 1.02 0.75 16.18
C PHE A 111 -0.12 0.29 15.26
N LYS A 112 -0.09 -0.98 14.82
CA LYS A 112 -1.14 -1.53 13.95
C LYS A 112 -2.45 -1.70 14.72
N GLN A 113 -2.38 -2.04 16.00
CA GLN A 113 -3.56 -2.05 16.86
C GLN A 113 -4.13 -0.64 17.05
N GLY A 114 -3.30 0.37 17.31
CA GLY A 114 -3.72 1.77 17.41
C GLY A 114 -4.38 2.25 16.12
N MET A 115 -3.79 1.92 14.96
CA MET A 115 -4.39 2.22 13.66
C MET A 115 -5.77 1.61 13.50
N LYS A 116 -5.96 0.35 13.91
CA LYS A 116 -7.28 -0.28 13.91
C LYS A 116 -8.26 0.53 14.76
N GLU A 117 -7.89 0.91 15.99
CA GLU A 117 -8.79 1.66 16.87
C GLU A 117 -9.18 3.02 16.27
N ILE A 118 -8.22 3.76 15.69
CA ILE A 118 -8.50 5.02 14.96
C ILE A 118 -9.45 4.78 13.80
N LEU A 119 -9.14 3.81 12.93
CA LEU A 119 -9.94 3.53 11.75
C LEU A 119 -11.35 3.02 12.11
N GLN A 120 -11.50 2.28 13.20
CA GLN A 120 -12.81 1.80 13.66
C GLN A 120 -13.67 2.93 14.23
N VAL A 121 -13.06 3.96 14.83
CA VAL A 121 -13.78 5.19 15.22
C VAL A 121 -14.24 5.98 14.00
N LEU A 122 -13.41 6.05 12.95
CA LEU A 122 -13.72 6.76 11.71
C LEU A 122 -14.72 6.01 10.83
N ALA A 123 -14.72 4.68 10.89
CA ALA A 123 -15.62 3.76 10.19
C ALA A 123 -16.48 2.94 11.17
N PRO A 124 -17.34 3.58 11.98
CA PRO A 124 -18.05 2.91 13.05
C PRO A 124 -18.97 1.82 12.51
N ASP A 125 -19.19 0.75 13.29
CA ASP A 125 -20.01 -0.43 12.94
C ASP A 125 -21.43 -0.14 12.45
N GLN A 126 -21.99 0.98 12.89
CA GLN A 126 -23.30 1.46 12.50
C GLN A 126 -23.17 2.58 11.47
N LEU A 127 -22.82 2.23 10.24
CA LEU A 127 -22.90 3.17 9.12
C LEU A 127 -24.25 3.05 8.42
N ASP A 128 -24.88 4.18 8.12
CA ASP A 128 -26.05 4.19 7.26
C ASP A 128 -25.64 3.84 5.82
N ILE A 129 -26.03 2.65 5.39
CA ILE A 129 -25.77 2.10 4.06
C ILE A 129 -27.00 2.20 3.14
N SER A 130 -28.12 2.78 3.60
CA SER A 130 -29.38 2.83 2.86
C SER A 130 -29.28 3.56 1.51
N GLY A 131 -28.38 4.54 1.41
CA GLY A 131 -28.08 5.27 0.17
C GLY A 131 -27.24 4.50 -0.86
N ASN A 132 -26.70 3.33 -0.53
CA ASN A 132 -25.73 2.61 -1.38
C ASN A 132 -26.37 1.49 -2.22
N SER A 133 -27.67 1.60 -2.53
CA SER A 133 -28.42 0.56 -3.24
C SER A 133 -27.84 0.26 -4.63
N ASN A 134 -27.38 1.28 -5.35
CA ASN A 134 -26.79 1.13 -6.69
C ASN A 134 -25.40 0.51 -6.64
N LEU A 135 -24.53 0.94 -5.71
CA LEU A 135 -23.23 0.31 -5.46
C LEU A 135 -23.43 -1.17 -5.09
N GLY A 136 -24.39 -1.47 -4.21
CA GLY A 136 -24.74 -2.83 -3.81
C GLY A 136 -25.11 -3.75 -4.98
N GLN A 137 -25.80 -3.23 -6.00
CA GLN A 137 -26.12 -4.01 -7.21
C GLN A 137 -24.87 -4.35 -8.04
N LEU A 138 -23.90 -3.44 -8.14
CA LEU A 138 -22.64 -3.72 -8.83
C LEU A 138 -21.82 -4.77 -8.06
N LEU A 139 -21.78 -4.65 -6.73
CA LEU A 139 -21.10 -5.60 -5.86
C LEU A 139 -21.68 -7.02 -5.98
N GLU A 140 -22.99 -7.17 -6.15
CA GLU A 140 -23.63 -8.48 -6.34
C GLU A 140 -23.31 -9.13 -7.69
N ALA A 141 -23.05 -8.31 -8.70
CA ALA A 141 -22.87 -8.73 -10.09
C ALA A 141 -21.42 -9.08 -10.46
N THR A 142 -20.44 -8.71 -9.62
CA THR A 142 -19.03 -9.10 -9.81
C THR A 142 -18.67 -10.34 -8.97
N PRO A 143 -17.85 -11.28 -9.51
CA PRO A 143 -17.25 -12.35 -8.72
C PRO A 143 -15.95 -11.92 -8.00
N TYR A 144 -15.33 -10.82 -8.43
CA TYR A 144 -14.02 -10.40 -7.95
C TYR A 144 -13.98 -8.90 -7.67
N LEU A 145 -13.61 -8.54 -6.45
CA LEU A 145 -13.42 -7.17 -6.02
C LEU A 145 -12.02 -6.96 -5.46
N VAL A 146 -11.35 -5.89 -5.89
CA VAL A 146 -10.05 -5.47 -5.35
C VAL A 146 -10.22 -4.09 -4.71
N THR A 147 -9.64 -3.86 -3.52
CA THR A 147 -9.69 -2.55 -2.87
C THR A 147 -8.46 -2.26 -2.03
N SER A 148 -8.06 -0.99 -1.99
CA SER A 148 -7.04 -0.44 -1.08
C SER A 148 -7.60 0.02 0.26
N SER A 149 -8.91 -0.12 0.47
CA SER A 149 -9.62 0.25 1.70
C SER A 149 -9.23 -0.63 2.89
N TYR A 150 -8.90 0.01 4.01
CA TYR A 150 -8.79 -0.67 5.30
C TYR A 150 -10.16 -0.96 5.95
N ALA A 151 -11.16 -0.12 5.66
CA ALA A 151 -12.49 -0.16 6.27
C ALA A 151 -13.32 -1.36 5.79
N VAL A 152 -14.35 -1.72 6.56
CA VAL A 152 -15.25 -2.84 6.26
C VAL A 152 -16.58 -2.40 5.61
N PHE A 153 -16.54 -1.24 4.94
CA PHE A 153 -17.71 -0.61 4.34
C PHE A 153 -18.38 -1.48 3.27
N ILE A 154 -17.58 -2.08 2.39
CA ILE A 154 -18.07 -2.93 1.28
C ILE A 154 -18.71 -4.19 1.84
N GLU A 155 -18.03 -4.82 2.80
CA GLU A 155 -18.47 -6.01 3.52
C GLU A 155 -19.85 -5.78 4.13
N ARG A 156 -20.11 -4.63 4.74
CA ARG A 156 -21.43 -4.32 5.32
C ARG A 156 -22.54 -4.13 4.30
N ILE A 157 -22.25 -3.51 3.15
CA ILE A 157 -23.22 -3.43 2.07
C ILE A 157 -23.62 -4.85 1.63
N LEU A 158 -22.65 -5.77 1.55
CA LEU A 158 -22.89 -7.15 1.18
C LEU A 158 -23.67 -7.92 2.24
N GLU A 159 -23.32 -7.77 3.52
CA GLU A 159 -24.02 -8.37 4.66
C GLU A 159 -25.50 -7.96 4.69
N ALA A 160 -25.77 -6.66 4.53
CA ALA A 160 -27.14 -6.14 4.52
C ALA A 160 -27.97 -6.64 3.32
N ARG A 161 -27.30 -7.03 2.25
CA ARG A 161 -27.91 -7.59 1.04
C ARG A 161 -27.86 -9.12 1.02
N GLN A 162 -27.36 -9.76 2.08
CA GLN A 162 -27.24 -11.21 2.21
C GLN A 162 -26.40 -11.86 1.09
N LYS A 163 -25.47 -11.12 0.47
CA LYS A 163 -24.54 -11.65 -0.53
C LYS A 163 -23.39 -12.37 0.17
N GLN A 164 -23.14 -13.62 -0.20
CA GLN A 164 -21.99 -14.37 0.30
C GLN A 164 -20.68 -13.76 -0.24
N TYR A 165 -19.69 -13.61 0.63
CA TYR A 165 -18.37 -13.13 0.24
C TYR A 165 -17.25 -13.78 1.06
N ARG A 166 -16.03 -13.76 0.50
CA ARG A 166 -14.79 -14.13 1.17
C ARG A 166 -13.82 -12.96 1.10
N VAL A 167 -13.11 -12.71 2.21
CA VAL A 167 -12.11 -11.64 2.29
C VAL A 167 -10.72 -12.26 2.29
N PHE A 168 -9.92 -11.83 1.33
CA PHE A 168 -8.52 -12.19 1.15
C PHE A 168 -7.63 -10.98 1.36
N MET A 169 -6.43 -11.27 1.81
CA MET A 169 -5.47 -10.30 2.33
C MET A 169 -4.12 -10.64 1.71
N GLY A 170 -3.49 -9.66 1.07
CA GLY A 170 -2.30 -9.90 0.26
C GLY A 170 -2.59 -10.85 -0.92
N ALA A 171 -1.63 -11.73 -1.24
CA ALA A 171 -1.73 -12.61 -2.42
C ALA A 171 -2.41 -13.98 -2.21
N LYS A 172 -2.84 -14.27 -0.98
CA LYS A 172 -3.42 -15.58 -0.64
C LYS A 172 -4.83 -15.70 -1.21
N GLY A 173 -5.13 -16.83 -1.85
CA GLY A 173 -6.46 -17.14 -2.38
C GLY A 173 -6.91 -16.27 -3.56
N ILE A 174 -5.96 -15.58 -4.21
CA ILE A 174 -6.26 -14.79 -5.41
C ILE A 174 -6.86 -15.68 -6.50
N PHE A 175 -8.13 -15.39 -6.78
CA PHE A 175 -9.02 -15.98 -7.78
C PHE A 175 -9.40 -17.44 -7.52
N ASP A 176 -9.51 -17.83 -6.24
CA ASP A 176 -10.15 -19.10 -5.87
C ASP A 176 -11.65 -19.01 -6.21
N GLU A 177 -12.06 -19.67 -7.30
CA GLU A 177 -13.46 -19.67 -7.71
C GLU A 177 -14.34 -20.41 -6.70
N ALA A 178 -15.40 -19.74 -6.26
CA ALA A 178 -16.51 -20.34 -5.54
C ALA A 178 -17.80 -19.80 -6.15
N GLU A 179 -18.64 -20.72 -6.62
CA GLU A 179 -19.92 -20.37 -7.23
C GLU A 179 -20.75 -19.51 -6.25
N ASP A 180 -21.39 -18.47 -6.78
CA ASP A 180 -22.22 -17.49 -6.06
C ASP A 180 -21.56 -16.71 -4.91
N THR A 181 -20.23 -16.79 -4.75
CA THR A 181 -19.48 -16.09 -3.72
C THR A 181 -18.64 -14.95 -4.30
N LEU A 182 -18.77 -13.74 -3.77
CA LEU A 182 -17.89 -12.62 -4.12
C LEU A 182 -16.54 -12.76 -3.39
N ASN A 183 -15.43 -12.72 -4.11
CA ASN A 183 -14.10 -12.68 -3.52
C ASN A 183 -13.57 -11.24 -3.44
N ILE A 184 -13.28 -10.77 -2.23
CA ILE A 184 -12.78 -9.42 -1.93
C ILE A 184 -11.29 -9.50 -1.60
N TYR A 185 -10.45 -8.81 -2.36
CA TYR A 185 -9.01 -8.70 -2.15
C TYR A 185 -8.67 -7.33 -1.59
N LYS A 186 -8.23 -7.29 -0.32
CA LYS A 186 -7.82 -6.05 0.35
C LYS A 186 -6.30 -5.93 0.32
N ILE A 187 -5.80 -5.17 -0.64
CA ILE A 187 -4.38 -5.15 -1.00
C ILE A 187 -3.50 -4.40 0.03
N ASN A 188 -4.10 -3.53 0.83
CA ASN A 188 -3.42 -2.81 1.91
C ASN A 188 -3.69 -3.40 3.31
N GLY A 189 -4.50 -4.46 3.39
CA GLY A 189 -4.94 -5.04 4.64
C GLY A 189 -6.30 -4.51 5.13
N SER A 190 -6.65 -4.82 6.38
CA SER A 190 -8.01 -4.68 6.91
C SER A 190 -7.98 -4.50 8.42
N ILE A 191 -8.87 -3.66 8.93
CA ILE A 191 -9.03 -3.43 10.37
C ILE A 191 -9.44 -4.68 11.14
N HIS A 192 -10.12 -5.64 10.50
CA HIS A 192 -10.44 -6.92 11.14
C HIS A 192 -9.22 -7.82 11.37
N GLN A 193 -8.11 -7.56 10.67
CA GLN A 193 -6.84 -8.29 10.84
C GLN A 193 -5.68 -7.29 10.97
N PRO A 194 -5.49 -6.61 12.11
CA PRO A 194 -4.55 -5.50 12.25
C PRO A 194 -3.11 -5.83 11.82
N ALA A 195 -2.65 -7.07 12.03
CA ALA A 195 -1.31 -7.50 11.60
C ALA A 195 -1.03 -7.30 10.10
N SER A 196 -2.08 -7.33 9.27
CA SER A 196 -2.01 -7.22 7.81
C SER A 196 -1.87 -5.79 7.28
N LEU A 197 -2.11 -4.77 8.11
CA LEU A 197 -2.14 -3.39 7.66
C LEU A 197 -0.78 -2.96 7.09
N ILE A 198 -0.77 -2.31 5.92
CA ILE A 198 0.46 -1.87 5.24
C ILE A 198 0.63 -0.36 5.40
N PHE A 199 1.59 0.05 6.23
CA PHE A 199 1.91 1.47 6.47
C PHE A 199 3.41 1.75 6.45
N THR A 200 4.20 0.91 7.12
CA THR A 200 5.65 1.11 7.29
C THR A 200 6.43 0.67 6.06
N GLU A 201 7.70 1.09 5.95
CA GLU A 201 8.61 0.59 4.92
C GLU A 201 8.79 -0.93 5.00
N GLU A 202 8.83 -1.49 6.22
CA GLU A 202 8.91 -2.93 6.43
C GLU A 202 7.66 -3.66 5.90
N ASP A 203 6.47 -3.10 6.11
CA ASP A 203 5.23 -3.66 5.58
C ASP A 203 5.21 -3.64 4.05
N LYS A 204 5.55 -2.49 3.45
CA LYS A 204 5.63 -2.33 1.99
C LYS A 204 6.65 -3.30 1.39
N ALA A 205 7.82 -3.46 2.02
CA ALA A 205 8.84 -4.40 1.57
C ALA A 205 8.37 -5.86 1.61
N LYS A 206 7.64 -6.26 2.66
CA LYS A 206 7.06 -7.61 2.76
C LYS A 206 5.95 -7.84 1.73
N ASN A 207 5.20 -6.79 1.37
CA ASN A 207 4.09 -6.89 0.43
C ASN A 207 4.51 -7.01 -1.04
N LYS A 208 5.76 -6.67 -1.38
CA LYS A 208 6.23 -6.70 -2.79
C LYS A 208 6.03 -8.06 -3.48
N ASN A 209 6.24 -9.16 -2.76
CA ASN A 209 6.03 -10.50 -3.33
C ASN A 209 4.54 -10.76 -3.61
N ASP A 210 3.67 -10.27 -2.74
CA ASP A 210 2.23 -10.40 -2.90
C ASP A 210 1.74 -9.54 -4.08
N GLU A 211 2.28 -8.34 -4.25
CA GLU A 211 2.01 -7.47 -5.40
C GLU A 211 2.37 -8.13 -6.73
N VAL A 212 3.54 -8.77 -6.84
CA VAL A 212 3.95 -9.49 -8.05
C VAL A 212 2.93 -10.57 -8.43
N VAL A 213 2.52 -11.39 -7.45
CA VAL A 213 1.53 -12.45 -7.67
C VAL A 213 0.17 -11.88 -8.05
N LEU A 214 -0.27 -10.83 -7.35
CA LEU A 214 -1.53 -10.15 -7.61
C LEU A 214 -1.57 -9.57 -9.04
N PHE A 215 -0.55 -8.81 -9.44
CA PHE A 215 -0.51 -8.17 -10.76
C PHE A 215 -0.43 -9.19 -11.89
N THR A 216 0.37 -10.24 -11.73
CA THR A 216 0.46 -11.33 -12.73
C THR A 216 -0.92 -11.98 -12.95
N LYS A 217 -1.63 -12.28 -11.86
CA LYS A 217 -2.95 -12.91 -11.95
C LYS A 217 -4.02 -11.95 -12.48
N LEU A 218 -3.95 -10.67 -12.12
CA LEU A 218 -4.87 -9.65 -12.64
C LEU A 218 -4.70 -9.43 -14.14
N ALA A 219 -3.47 -9.37 -14.63
CA ALA A 219 -3.19 -9.27 -16.07
C ALA A 219 -3.75 -10.49 -16.83
N ALA A 220 -3.54 -11.71 -16.30
CA ALA A 220 -4.10 -12.92 -16.89
C ALA A 220 -5.65 -12.92 -16.88
N LEU A 221 -6.28 -12.47 -15.79
CA LEU A 221 -7.74 -12.35 -15.75
C LEU A 221 -8.28 -11.31 -16.72
N ALA A 222 -7.51 -10.24 -16.96
CA ALA A 222 -7.94 -9.15 -17.81
C ALA A 222 -8.11 -9.54 -19.28
N GLU A 223 -7.44 -10.61 -19.72
CA GLU A 223 -7.66 -11.23 -21.05
C GLU A 223 -9.13 -11.65 -21.25
N GLU A 224 -9.80 -12.08 -20.17
CA GLU A 224 -11.16 -12.58 -20.22
C GLU A 224 -12.17 -11.70 -19.52
N ARG A 225 -11.78 -10.77 -18.65
CA ARG A 225 -12.67 -9.96 -17.82
C ARG A 225 -12.21 -8.50 -17.80
N PRO A 226 -13.05 -7.53 -18.16
CA PRO A 226 -12.64 -6.14 -18.08
C PRO A 226 -12.28 -5.77 -16.63
N LEU A 227 -11.26 -4.94 -16.45
CA LEU A 227 -10.90 -4.36 -15.16
C LEU A 227 -11.57 -2.99 -15.05
N LEU A 228 -12.50 -2.87 -14.11
CA LEU A 228 -13.29 -1.65 -13.92
C LEU A 228 -12.87 -0.94 -12.64
N PHE A 229 -12.21 0.21 -12.78
CA PHE A 229 -11.75 1.03 -11.67
C PHE A 229 -12.80 2.06 -11.30
N VAL A 230 -13.30 2.02 -10.06
CA VAL A 230 -14.38 2.86 -9.57
C VAL A 230 -13.94 3.61 -8.31
N GLY A 231 -14.08 4.94 -8.32
CA GLY A 231 -13.71 5.77 -7.17
C GLY A 231 -12.21 6.02 -7.05
N TYR A 232 -11.51 6.05 -8.19
CA TYR A 232 -10.13 6.50 -8.34
C TYR A 232 -10.08 7.81 -9.15
N GLU A 233 -9.00 8.54 -8.98
CA GLU A 233 -8.65 9.73 -9.77
C GLU A 233 -7.43 9.40 -10.65
N THR A 234 -7.30 10.07 -11.80
CA THR A 234 -6.13 9.88 -12.68
C THR A 234 -4.81 10.29 -12.02
N THR A 235 -4.89 11.12 -10.98
CA THR A 235 -3.76 11.59 -10.17
C THR A 235 -3.52 10.76 -8.91
N ASP A 236 -4.35 9.73 -8.63
CA ASP A 236 -4.18 8.88 -7.45
C ASP A 236 -2.97 7.96 -7.62
N VAL A 237 -1.97 8.09 -6.74
CA VAL A 237 -0.76 7.28 -6.74
C VAL A 237 -1.09 5.79 -6.63
N SER A 238 -2.07 5.41 -5.81
CA SER A 238 -2.46 4.00 -5.65
C SER A 238 -3.05 3.43 -6.94
N TYR A 239 -3.79 4.26 -7.69
CA TYR A 239 -4.32 3.87 -8.99
C TYR A 239 -3.21 3.71 -10.02
N GLN A 240 -2.28 4.67 -10.09
CA GLN A 240 -1.14 4.61 -11.00
C GLN A 240 -0.24 3.40 -10.72
N ASP A 241 0.02 3.08 -9.45
CA ASP A 241 0.79 1.91 -9.05
C ASP A 241 0.10 0.59 -9.45
N LEU A 242 -1.22 0.49 -9.23
CA LEU A 242 -2.01 -0.66 -9.66
C LEU A 242 -1.96 -0.83 -11.18
N LEU A 243 -2.20 0.24 -11.94
CA LEU A 243 -2.14 0.20 -13.40
C LEU A 243 -0.77 -0.19 -13.90
N LYS A 244 0.29 0.44 -13.41
CA LYS A 244 1.68 0.14 -13.81
C LYS A 244 2.03 -1.31 -13.50
N GLY A 245 1.63 -1.79 -12.33
CA GLY A 245 1.76 -3.19 -11.93
C GLY A 245 1.09 -4.11 -12.94
N ILE A 246 -0.20 -3.90 -13.23
CA ILE A 246 -0.98 -4.75 -14.15
C ILE A 246 -0.42 -4.70 -15.59
N PHE A 247 -0.20 -3.51 -16.15
CA PHE A 247 0.36 -3.33 -17.50
C PHE A 247 1.78 -3.89 -17.64
N GLY A 248 2.54 -3.99 -16.55
CA GLY A 248 3.84 -4.64 -16.54
C GLY A 248 3.80 -6.14 -16.86
N TYR A 249 2.65 -6.80 -16.69
CA TYR A 249 2.47 -8.24 -16.93
C TYR A 249 1.58 -8.58 -18.13
N PHE A 250 1.09 -7.58 -18.87
CA PHE A 250 0.39 -7.81 -20.12
C PHE A 250 1.38 -8.11 -21.25
N GLU A 251 1.19 -9.24 -21.94
CA GLU A 251 1.97 -9.59 -23.13
C GLU A 251 1.62 -8.67 -24.32
N ASP A 252 0.34 -8.34 -24.48
CA ASP A 252 -0.16 -7.40 -25.49
C ASP A 252 -0.79 -6.18 -24.81
N ARG A 253 -0.06 -5.05 -24.89
CA ARG A 253 -0.48 -3.79 -24.26
C ARG A 253 -1.63 -3.11 -25.01
N GLU A 254 -1.78 -3.31 -26.32
CA GLU A 254 -2.90 -2.73 -27.06
C GLU A 254 -4.20 -3.48 -26.73
N ALA A 255 -4.13 -4.81 -26.65
CA ALA A 255 -5.27 -5.62 -26.18
C ALA A 255 -5.68 -5.24 -24.74
N ALA A 256 -4.70 -4.97 -23.87
CA ALA A 256 -4.94 -4.55 -22.49
C ALA A 256 -5.75 -3.25 -22.40
N GLN A 257 -5.50 -2.27 -23.27
CA GLN A 257 -6.22 -0.98 -23.27
C GLN A 257 -7.73 -1.15 -23.42
N ALA A 258 -8.17 -2.10 -24.25
CA ALA A 258 -9.59 -2.37 -24.49
C ALA A 258 -10.31 -3.05 -23.31
N THR A 259 -9.55 -3.51 -22.30
CA THR A 259 -10.07 -4.24 -21.14
C THR A 259 -10.14 -3.40 -19.88
N ILE A 260 -9.52 -2.21 -19.86
CA ILE A 260 -9.42 -1.39 -18.65
C ILE A 260 -10.23 -0.10 -18.81
N SER A 261 -11.08 0.17 -17.81
CA SER A 261 -11.88 1.38 -17.77
C SER A 261 -11.83 2.03 -16.38
N LEU A 262 -11.69 3.35 -16.35
CA LEU A 262 -11.78 4.18 -15.16
C LEU A 262 -13.13 4.89 -15.10
N VAL A 263 -13.77 4.86 -13.94
CA VAL A 263 -15.03 5.52 -13.63
C VAL A 263 -14.75 6.67 -12.66
N ASN A 264 -14.96 7.89 -13.14
CA ASN A 264 -14.74 9.11 -12.37
C ASN A 264 -16.07 9.82 -12.06
N PHE A 265 -16.31 10.06 -10.77
CA PHE A 265 -17.47 10.81 -10.30
C PHE A 265 -17.18 12.29 -10.02
N ASN A 266 -15.90 12.66 -9.95
CA ASN A 266 -15.45 14.00 -9.65
C ASN A 266 -15.29 14.80 -10.95
N THR A 267 -16.42 15.15 -11.54
CA THR A 267 -16.51 15.87 -12.81
C THR A 267 -17.68 16.86 -12.79
N ALA A 268 -17.70 17.83 -13.70
CA ALA A 268 -18.83 18.73 -13.90
C ALA A 268 -19.89 18.15 -14.87
N ASN A 269 -19.62 17.00 -15.49
CA ASN A 269 -20.52 16.39 -16.47
C ASN A 269 -21.76 15.81 -15.79
N GLU A 270 -22.96 16.31 -16.10
CA GLU A 270 -24.21 15.72 -15.59
C GLU A 270 -24.56 14.43 -16.35
N ALA A 271 -24.44 14.44 -17.69
CA ALA A 271 -24.66 13.26 -18.52
C ALA A 271 -23.43 12.33 -18.52
N ILE A 272 -23.64 11.06 -18.90
CA ILE A 272 -22.55 10.10 -19.13
C ILE A 272 -21.67 10.61 -20.27
N SER A 273 -20.39 10.81 -19.97
CA SER A 273 -19.34 11.09 -20.94
C SER A 273 -18.38 9.91 -21.02
N GLN A 274 -18.02 9.52 -22.24
CA GLN A 274 -16.98 8.52 -22.50
C GLN A 274 -15.89 9.17 -23.33
N LYS A 275 -14.66 9.08 -22.83
CA LYS A 275 -13.47 9.55 -23.53
C LYS A 275 -12.31 8.60 -23.25
N THR A 276 -11.20 8.86 -23.91
CA THR A 276 -9.93 8.20 -23.62
C THR A 276 -8.98 9.24 -23.06
N TYR A 277 -8.18 8.85 -22.07
CA TYR A 277 -7.05 9.67 -21.63
C TYR A 277 -5.76 8.87 -21.74
N LEU A 278 -4.64 9.57 -21.94
CA LEU A 278 -3.32 8.99 -21.91
C LEU A 278 -2.83 8.98 -20.47
N ASP A 279 -2.65 7.80 -19.89
CA ASP A 279 -2.16 7.65 -18.53
C ASP A 279 -0.69 8.02 -18.43
N GLU A 280 -0.35 8.87 -17.45
CA GLU A 280 0.99 9.42 -17.34
C GLU A 280 2.04 8.38 -16.92
N ALA A 281 1.64 7.42 -16.08
CA ALA A 281 2.53 6.41 -15.52
C ALA A 281 2.84 5.30 -16.54
N THR A 282 1.83 4.86 -17.28
CA THR A 282 1.93 3.70 -18.19
C THR A 282 2.06 4.07 -19.66
N LYS A 283 1.77 5.33 -20.02
CA LYS A 283 1.67 5.83 -21.40
C LYS A 283 0.66 5.04 -22.24
N GLN A 284 -0.36 4.48 -21.60
CA GLN A 284 -1.43 3.73 -22.25
C GLN A 284 -2.69 4.58 -22.34
N GLU A 285 -3.46 4.34 -23.40
CA GLU A 285 -4.78 4.91 -23.56
C GLU A 285 -5.80 4.12 -22.73
N ILE A 286 -6.51 4.80 -21.83
CA ILE A 286 -7.47 4.16 -20.92
C ILE A 286 -8.84 4.80 -21.11
N GLN A 287 -9.87 3.97 -21.18
CA GLN A 287 -11.25 4.44 -21.26
C GLN A 287 -11.64 5.11 -19.94
N LEU A 288 -12.22 6.29 -20.04
CA LEU A 288 -12.70 7.09 -18.93
C LEU A 288 -14.19 7.38 -19.08
N ILE A 289 -14.96 6.87 -18.13
CA ILE A 289 -16.40 7.04 -18.00
C ILE A 289 -16.64 8.06 -16.89
N GLU A 290 -17.30 9.17 -17.18
CA GLU A 290 -17.51 10.24 -16.20
C GLU A 290 -18.94 10.76 -16.16
N SER A 291 -19.39 11.09 -14.95
CA SER A 291 -20.59 11.88 -14.64
C SER A 291 -20.58 12.20 -13.14
N CYS A 292 -21.13 13.36 -12.76
CA CYS A 292 -21.37 13.72 -11.37
C CYS A 292 -22.60 13.01 -10.78
N ASP A 293 -23.46 12.42 -11.62
CA ASP A 293 -24.59 11.59 -11.22
C ASP A 293 -24.14 10.13 -11.11
N GLU A 294 -23.85 9.73 -9.87
CA GLU A 294 -23.42 8.38 -9.53
C GLU A 294 -24.49 7.33 -9.80
N ALA A 295 -25.77 7.66 -9.61
CA ALA A 295 -26.86 6.74 -9.90
C ALA A 295 -26.95 6.45 -11.39
N LEU A 296 -26.80 7.49 -12.21
CA LEU A 296 -26.74 7.38 -13.66
C LEU A 296 -25.55 6.52 -14.12
N ILE A 297 -24.36 6.71 -13.55
CA ILE A 297 -23.19 5.86 -13.85
C ILE A 297 -23.47 4.39 -13.49
N PHE A 298 -23.96 4.13 -12.30
CA PHE A 298 -24.17 2.76 -11.86
C PHE A 298 -25.24 2.04 -12.68
N GLN A 299 -26.29 2.76 -13.09
CA GLN A 299 -27.24 2.25 -14.06
C GLN A 299 -26.57 1.95 -15.41
N TYR A 300 -25.80 2.90 -15.94
CA TYR A 300 -25.07 2.72 -17.20
C TYR A 300 -24.15 1.48 -17.15
N LEU A 301 -23.35 1.33 -16.09
CA LEU A 301 -22.45 0.19 -15.91
C LEU A 301 -23.23 -1.12 -15.82
N LYS A 302 -24.39 -1.14 -15.15
CA LYS A 302 -25.25 -2.32 -15.07
C LYS A 302 -25.73 -2.78 -16.45
N GLU A 303 -26.13 -1.84 -17.29
CA GLU A 303 -26.67 -2.10 -18.63
C GLU A 303 -25.58 -2.47 -19.66
N THR A 304 -24.32 -2.04 -19.43
CA THR A 304 -23.23 -2.18 -20.40
C THR A 304 -22.13 -3.17 -19.99
N HIS A 305 -21.70 -3.16 -18.73
CA HIS A 305 -20.57 -3.95 -18.23
C HIS A 305 -21.01 -5.19 -17.43
N PHE A 306 -22.17 -5.12 -16.77
CA PHE A 306 -22.70 -6.21 -15.92
C PHE A 306 -23.95 -6.88 -16.49
N ASN A 307 -24.27 -6.66 -17.76
CA ASN A 307 -25.50 -7.15 -18.36
C ASN A 307 -25.52 -8.69 -18.47
N PRO A 308 -26.49 -9.39 -17.85
CA PRO A 308 -26.58 -10.85 -17.85
C PRO A 308 -26.74 -11.49 -19.24
N ALA A 309 -27.25 -10.75 -20.23
CA ALA A 309 -27.41 -11.27 -21.60
C ALA A 309 -26.05 -11.63 -22.22
N PHE A 310 -25.01 -10.80 -22.00
CA PHE A 310 -23.64 -11.12 -22.41
C PHE A 310 -23.06 -12.31 -21.62
N GLN A 311 -23.48 -12.48 -20.36
CA GLN A 311 -23.04 -13.59 -19.51
C GLN A 311 -23.60 -14.95 -19.97
N PHE A 312 -24.83 -14.97 -20.51
CA PHE A 312 -25.45 -16.20 -21.02
C PHE A 312 -24.83 -16.66 -22.34
N GLU A 313 -24.47 -15.73 -23.22
CA GLU A 313 -23.73 -16.02 -24.45
C GLU A 313 -22.31 -16.53 -24.15
N ALA A 314 -21.64 -15.99 -23.11
CA ALA A 314 -20.36 -16.49 -22.58
C ALA A 314 -20.41 -17.98 -22.23
N LYS A 315 -21.42 -18.37 -21.43
CA LYS A 315 -21.58 -19.74 -20.93
C LYS A 315 -21.83 -20.74 -22.06
N GLN A 316 -22.46 -20.32 -23.15
CA GLN A 316 -22.66 -21.17 -24.33
C GLN A 316 -21.42 -21.25 -25.23
N GLN A 317 -20.60 -20.19 -25.32
CA GLN A 317 -19.35 -20.20 -26.10
C GLN A 317 -18.18 -20.90 -25.40
N ALA A 318 -18.17 -20.92 -24.06
CA ALA A 318 -17.11 -21.56 -23.26
C ALA A 318 -17.16 -23.11 -23.27
N TYR A 319 -18.22 -23.72 -23.82
CA TYR A 319 -18.33 -25.17 -24.00
C TYR A 319 -18.61 -25.56 -25.46
N PRO A 320 -17.59 -25.66 -26.33
CA PRO A 320 -17.64 -26.49 -27.51
C PRO A 320 -17.25 -27.94 -27.17
N ALA A 321 -17.74 -28.89 -27.97
CA ALA A 321 -17.44 -30.31 -27.87
C ALA A 321 -15.93 -30.62 -27.84
N GLU A 322 -15.58 -31.68 -27.11
CA GLU A 322 -14.27 -32.32 -26.95
C GLU A 322 -13.28 -32.08 -28.10
N ASP A 323 -12.19 -31.34 -27.84
CA ASP A 323 -10.79 -31.81 -27.97
C ASP A 323 -9.78 -30.64 -27.90
N SER A 324 -8.85 -30.73 -26.94
CA SER A 324 -7.52 -30.09 -26.92
C SER A 324 -7.40 -28.55 -26.80
N ILE A 325 -7.94 -27.95 -25.75
CA ILE A 325 -7.40 -26.68 -25.21
C ILE A 325 -7.22 -26.87 -23.69
N LYS A 326 -5.98 -26.75 -23.22
CA LYS A 326 -5.63 -26.80 -21.79
C LYS A 326 -6.40 -25.74 -21.03
N SER A 327 -7.05 -26.11 -19.92
CA SER A 327 -7.97 -25.21 -19.22
C SER A 327 -7.24 -23.96 -18.68
N PRO A 328 -7.92 -22.79 -18.56
CA PRO A 328 -7.35 -21.58 -17.97
C PRO A 328 -6.72 -21.78 -16.58
N LEU A 329 -7.25 -22.73 -15.79
CA LEU A 329 -6.66 -23.17 -14.53
C LEU A 329 -5.25 -23.74 -14.70
N GLU A 330 -5.00 -24.54 -15.74
CA GLU A 330 -3.67 -25.11 -15.99
C GLU A 330 -2.66 -24.02 -16.40
N LYS A 331 -3.12 -22.94 -17.04
CA LYS A 331 -2.30 -21.77 -17.40
C LYS A 331 -1.97 -20.93 -16.17
N LEU A 332 -2.95 -20.72 -15.27
CA LEU A 332 -2.78 -20.06 -13.97
C LEU A 332 -1.86 -20.85 -13.02
N GLU A 333 -1.99 -22.18 -12.96
CA GLU A 333 -1.11 -23.05 -12.18
C GLU A 333 0.34 -23.01 -12.71
N GLN A 334 0.51 -22.99 -14.04
CA GLN A 334 1.84 -22.85 -14.65
C GLN A 334 2.48 -21.49 -14.36
N LEU A 335 1.70 -20.40 -14.38
CA LEU A 335 2.16 -19.06 -14.00
C LEU A 335 2.46 -18.96 -12.50
N GLN A 336 1.70 -19.65 -11.63
CA GLN A 336 2.02 -19.80 -10.20
C GLN A 336 3.35 -20.53 -9.98
N VAL A 337 3.59 -21.64 -10.70
CA VAL A 337 4.86 -22.37 -10.61
C VAL A 337 6.03 -21.55 -11.15
N ALA A 338 5.83 -20.78 -12.23
CA ALA A 338 6.85 -19.92 -12.80
C ALA A 338 7.20 -18.74 -11.90
N SER A 339 6.20 -18.08 -11.30
CA SER A 339 6.39 -16.98 -10.33
C SER A 339 7.05 -17.47 -9.04
N GLN A 340 6.63 -18.62 -8.49
CA GLN A 340 7.29 -19.24 -7.34
C GLN A 340 8.75 -19.61 -7.63
N LYS A 341 9.04 -20.18 -8.81
CA LYS A 341 10.42 -20.48 -9.23
C LYS A 341 11.29 -19.21 -9.32
N ARG A 342 10.75 -18.12 -9.85
CA ARG A 342 11.44 -16.81 -9.90
C ARG A 342 11.69 -16.25 -8.49
N ALA A 343 10.75 -16.40 -7.55
CA ALA A 343 10.91 -15.98 -6.16
C ALA A 343 11.98 -16.81 -5.42
N THR A 344 11.99 -18.15 -5.57
CA THR A 344 13.02 -19.02 -4.96
C THR A 344 14.41 -18.83 -5.57
N ALA A 345 14.51 -18.49 -6.85
CA ALA A 345 15.80 -18.14 -7.47
C ALA A 345 16.38 -16.85 -6.86
N PHE A 346 15.53 -15.95 -6.37
CA PHE A 346 15.93 -14.73 -5.66
C PHE A 346 16.39 -15.00 -4.22
N GLU A 347 15.78 -15.97 -3.52
CA GLU A 347 16.25 -16.40 -2.19
C GLU A 347 17.57 -17.17 -2.21
N MET A 348 17.90 -17.84 -3.33
CA MET A 348 19.19 -18.53 -3.51
C MET A 348 20.37 -17.59 -3.81
N VAL A 349 20.13 -16.30 -4.03
CA VAL A 349 21.17 -15.25 -4.13
C VAL A 349 21.26 -14.48 -2.80
N GLN A 350 21.48 -15.21 -1.71
CA GLN A 350 21.96 -14.66 -0.44
C GLN A 350 23.32 -15.29 -0.19
N PRO A 351 24.44 -14.54 -0.15
CA PRO A 351 25.71 -15.15 0.17
C PRO A 351 25.66 -15.65 1.62
N ALA A 352 25.91 -16.95 1.80
CA ALA A 352 26.16 -17.53 3.11
C ALA A 352 27.26 -16.70 3.81
N VAL A 353 26.95 -16.18 5.00
CA VAL A 353 27.92 -15.47 5.83
C VAL A 353 28.91 -16.50 6.39
N THR A 354 29.94 -16.81 5.61
CA THR A 354 31.16 -17.42 6.13
C THR A 354 32.05 -16.33 6.70
N ILE A 355 32.21 -16.35 8.03
CA ILE A 355 33.14 -15.49 8.78
C ILE A 355 34.58 -15.89 8.39
N PRO A 356 35.40 -15.02 7.77
CA PRO A 356 36.80 -15.32 7.58
C PRO A 356 37.59 -14.94 8.84
N ALA A 357 38.37 -15.91 9.34
CA ALA A 357 39.37 -15.68 10.38
C ALA A 357 40.48 -14.74 9.87
N ALA A 358 40.93 -13.88 10.79
CA ALA A 358 41.96 -12.86 10.59
C ALA A 358 43.25 -13.39 9.96
N LYS A 359 43.81 -12.63 9.00
CA LYS A 359 45.24 -12.67 8.67
C LYS A 359 45.82 -11.27 8.50
N ASP A 360 46.99 -11.12 9.13
CA ASP A 360 47.91 -10.00 9.23
C ASP A 360 48.34 -9.40 7.87
N PRO A 361 48.69 -8.10 7.80
CA PRO A 361 49.19 -7.45 6.60
C PRO A 361 50.72 -7.40 6.58
N ALA A 362 51.38 -8.01 5.59
CA ALA A 362 52.78 -7.72 5.30
C ALA A 362 53.20 -8.11 3.87
N LEU A 363 53.76 -7.13 3.15
CA LEU A 363 54.61 -7.22 1.93
C LEU A 363 53.94 -7.81 0.67
N GLU A 364 54.17 -7.34 -0.57
CA GLU A 364 55.42 -6.90 -1.17
C GLU A 364 55.16 -6.22 -2.54
N LYS A 365 56.07 -5.31 -2.93
CA LYS A 365 56.13 -4.61 -4.24
C LYS A 365 56.77 -5.50 -5.32
N LYS A 366 56.38 -5.32 -6.60
CA LYS A 366 57.22 -5.15 -7.84
C LYS A 366 56.45 -5.57 -9.10
N GLN A 367 56.16 -4.65 -10.02
CA GLN A 367 56.92 -4.23 -11.23
C GLN A 367 56.68 -5.06 -12.51
N HIS A 368 56.13 -4.35 -13.51
CA HIS A 368 56.32 -4.39 -14.98
C HIS A 368 56.36 -5.72 -15.75
N HIS A 369 55.54 -5.81 -16.81
CA HIS A 369 56.02 -5.82 -18.22
C HIS A 369 54.86 -5.62 -19.22
N GLU A 370 55.01 -4.64 -20.12
CA GLU A 370 54.31 -4.49 -21.40
C GLU A 370 55.12 -5.17 -22.50
N VAL A 371 54.48 -5.92 -23.41
CA VAL A 371 54.93 -6.19 -24.81
C VAL A 371 53.67 -6.47 -25.68
N PRO A 372 53.64 -6.08 -26.98
CA PRO A 372 52.45 -5.54 -27.63
C PRO A 372 51.70 -6.46 -28.62
N LYS A 373 50.57 -5.92 -29.11
CA LYS A 373 49.68 -6.40 -30.17
C LYS A 373 50.39 -6.83 -31.46
N ILE A 374 49.89 -7.92 -32.06
CA ILE A 374 50.04 -8.25 -33.48
C ILE A 374 48.63 -8.36 -34.08
N GLU A 375 48.37 -7.56 -35.10
CA GLU A 375 47.17 -7.62 -35.94
C GLU A 375 47.43 -8.46 -37.19
N HIS A 376 46.49 -9.34 -37.52
CA HIS A 376 46.30 -9.84 -38.88
C HIS A 376 44.79 -9.85 -39.24
N PRO A 377 44.45 -9.61 -40.51
CA PRO A 377 43.11 -9.17 -40.92
C PRO A 377 42.15 -10.36 -41.12
N LYS A 378 40.87 -10.17 -40.79
CA LYS A 378 39.79 -11.11 -41.13
C LYS A 378 38.79 -10.49 -42.11
N SER A 379 38.20 -11.38 -42.89
CA SER A 379 37.52 -11.19 -44.18
C SER A 379 36.09 -10.60 -44.05
N PRO A 380 35.40 -10.28 -45.16
CA PRO A 380 34.16 -9.50 -45.20
C PRO A 380 32.94 -10.31 -44.77
N ALA A 381 32.82 -10.57 -43.46
CA ALA A 381 31.62 -11.13 -42.84
C ALA A 381 31.08 -10.25 -41.70
N GLN A 382 31.51 -8.99 -41.60
CA GLN A 382 31.13 -8.06 -40.52
C GLN A 382 30.18 -6.94 -40.95
N GLU A 383 29.63 -6.98 -42.17
CA GLU A 383 28.74 -5.89 -42.64
C GLU A 383 27.24 -6.13 -42.36
N ASN A 384 26.86 -7.28 -41.77
CA ASN A 384 25.46 -7.55 -41.37
C ASN A 384 25.22 -7.65 -39.85
N ALA A 385 26.23 -7.38 -39.01
CA ALA A 385 26.07 -7.35 -37.56
C ALA A 385 25.93 -5.92 -36.97
N GLN A 386 26.11 -4.88 -37.79
CA GLN A 386 26.11 -3.48 -37.35
C GLN A 386 24.75 -2.77 -37.51
N LYS A 387 23.67 -3.48 -37.86
CA LYS A 387 22.31 -2.91 -37.99
C LYS A 387 21.30 -3.36 -36.94
N ASN A 388 21.71 -4.12 -35.91
CA ASN A 388 20.82 -4.60 -34.85
C ASN A 388 21.28 -4.23 -33.42
N LYS A 389 22.09 -3.18 -33.26
CA LYS A 389 22.59 -2.75 -31.93
C LYS A 389 21.97 -1.46 -31.38
N GLU A 390 20.94 -0.92 -32.03
CA GLU A 390 20.15 0.21 -31.52
C GLU A 390 18.68 -0.15 -31.36
N LYS A 391 18.39 -1.34 -30.82
CA LYS A 391 17.13 -1.54 -30.10
C LYS A 391 17.47 -1.33 -28.63
N PHE A 392 17.18 -0.14 -28.13
CA PHE A 392 17.23 0.16 -26.70
C PHE A 392 16.29 -0.84 -26.03
N ASP A 393 16.85 -1.85 -25.38
CA ASP A 393 16.09 -2.87 -24.67
C ASP A 393 15.55 -2.23 -23.39
N LEU A 394 14.38 -1.59 -23.55
CA LEU A 394 13.71 -0.85 -22.50
C LEU A 394 13.38 -1.77 -21.32
N GLU A 395 13.14 -3.06 -21.57
CA GLU A 395 12.90 -4.05 -20.51
C GLU A 395 14.17 -4.31 -19.69
N ALA A 396 15.33 -4.47 -20.34
CA ALA A 396 16.60 -4.62 -19.64
C ALA A 396 16.98 -3.35 -18.84
N PHE A 397 16.65 -2.17 -19.37
CA PHE A 397 16.89 -0.89 -18.70
C PHE A 397 15.97 -0.68 -17.49
N LEU A 398 14.67 -0.98 -17.63
CA LEU A 398 13.71 -0.89 -16.53
C LEU A 398 14.00 -1.93 -15.43
N ALA A 399 14.37 -3.16 -15.80
CA ALA A 399 14.79 -4.18 -14.85
C ALA A 399 16.06 -3.77 -14.08
N HIS A 400 16.98 -3.05 -14.73
CA HIS A 400 18.18 -2.52 -14.06
C HIS A 400 17.83 -1.40 -13.08
N LEU A 401 16.94 -0.48 -13.46
CA LEU A 401 16.46 0.60 -12.58
C LEU A 401 15.70 0.03 -11.36
N GLU A 402 14.85 -0.96 -11.56
CA GLU A 402 14.15 -1.64 -10.46
C GLU A 402 15.12 -2.36 -9.52
N LEU A 403 16.17 -3.00 -10.06
CA LEU A 403 17.19 -3.66 -9.26
C LEU A 403 18.01 -2.66 -8.43
N GLU A 404 18.37 -1.51 -9.00
CA GLU A 404 19.05 -0.43 -8.29
C GLU A 404 18.17 0.15 -7.17
N GLU A 405 16.89 0.40 -7.46
CA GLU A 405 15.93 0.88 -6.48
C GLU A 405 15.71 -0.14 -5.34
N GLN A 406 15.71 -1.44 -5.65
CA GLN A 406 15.65 -2.50 -4.64
C GLN A 406 16.90 -2.57 -3.76
N GLN A 407 18.09 -2.44 -4.35
CA GLN A 407 19.36 -2.44 -3.61
C GLN A 407 19.50 -1.22 -2.71
N GLN A 408 19.07 -0.05 -3.18
CA GLN A 408 19.08 1.19 -2.41
C GLN A 408 18.10 1.13 -1.24
N ASN A 409 16.86 0.67 -1.47
CA ASN A 409 15.88 0.46 -0.40
C ASN A 409 16.36 -0.53 0.66
N LYS A 410 17.05 -1.62 0.27
CA LYS A 410 17.65 -2.57 1.22
C LYS A 410 18.77 -1.94 2.05
N ALA A 411 19.66 -1.17 1.41
CA ALA A 411 20.75 -0.49 2.10
C ALA A 411 20.25 0.56 3.11
N GLU A 412 19.18 1.29 2.76
CA GLU A 412 18.50 2.24 3.65
C GLU A 412 17.83 1.52 4.84
N LEU A 413 17.16 0.39 4.59
CA LEU A 413 16.55 -0.41 5.65
C LEU A 413 17.61 -0.98 6.61
N ASP A 414 18.76 -1.43 6.09
CA ASP A 414 19.89 -1.89 6.90
C ASP A 414 20.54 -0.74 7.69
N ALA A 415 20.59 0.47 7.13
CA ALA A 415 21.03 1.67 7.85
C ALA A 415 20.06 2.03 8.99
N PHE A 416 18.75 1.98 8.72
CA PHE A 416 17.71 2.18 9.73
C PHE A 416 17.79 1.16 10.86
N HIS A 417 17.99 -0.14 10.56
CA HIS A 417 18.18 -1.16 11.59
C HIS A 417 19.41 -0.93 12.46
N ARG A 418 20.53 -0.48 11.87
CA ARG A 418 21.74 -0.11 12.63
C ARG A 418 21.53 1.10 13.52
N GLU A 419 20.79 2.10 13.04
CA GLU A 419 20.40 3.25 13.85
C GLU A 419 19.47 2.83 15.00
N LYS A 420 18.48 1.95 14.73
CA LYS A 420 17.58 1.35 15.72
C LYS A 420 18.35 0.64 16.83
N GLU A 421 19.32 -0.21 16.50
CA GLU A 421 20.16 -0.87 17.49
C GLU A 421 20.96 0.12 18.35
N THR A 422 21.45 1.19 17.74
CA THR A 422 22.21 2.24 18.42
C THR A 422 21.31 3.01 19.41
N ARG A 423 20.09 3.35 19.00
CA ARG A 423 19.09 4.01 19.87
C ARG A 423 18.70 3.12 21.06
N ILE A 424 18.47 1.83 20.82
CA ILE A 424 18.17 0.85 21.89
C ILE A 424 19.32 0.78 22.90
N LYS A 425 20.57 0.67 22.43
CA LYS A 425 21.76 0.66 23.30
C LYS A 425 21.88 1.94 24.12
N ASN A 426 21.59 3.10 23.52
CA ASN A 426 21.63 4.38 24.22
C ASN A 426 20.51 4.53 25.26
N ALA A 427 19.28 4.12 24.95
CA ALA A 427 18.14 4.11 25.87
C ALA A 427 18.41 3.19 27.08
N GLN A 428 18.94 1.99 26.83
CA GLN A 428 19.36 1.08 27.91
C GLN A 428 20.45 1.69 28.80
N LYS A 429 21.43 2.37 28.20
CA LYS A 429 22.48 3.07 28.95
C LYS A 429 21.91 4.19 29.82
N GLN A 430 20.96 4.97 29.31
CA GLN A 430 20.28 6.02 30.08
C GLN A 430 19.42 5.45 31.21
N GLN A 431 18.71 4.34 31.00
CA GLN A 431 17.99 3.64 32.07
C GLN A 431 18.91 3.16 33.20
N ILE A 432 20.10 2.65 32.85
CA ILE A 432 21.10 2.23 33.85
C ILE A 432 21.59 3.44 34.66
N ILE A 433 21.82 4.59 34.00
CA ILE A 433 22.21 5.83 34.67
C ILE A 433 21.09 6.33 35.60
N ALA A 434 19.86 6.40 35.11
CA ALA A 434 18.70 6.82 35.89
C ALA A 434 18.44 5.90 37.11
N LYS A 435 18.59 4.58 36.95
CA LYS A 435 18.51 3.63 38.08
C LYS A 435 19.63 3.86 39.09
N LYS A 436 20.86 4.11 38.67
CA LYS A 436 21.98 4.43 39.57
C LYS A 436 21.74 5.74 40.33
N GLU A 437 21.20 6.76 39.68
CA GLU A 437 20.88 8.04 40.31
C GLU A 437 19.69 7.96 41.28
N ALA A 438 18.65 7.20 40.94
CA ALA A 438 17.53 6.93 41.84
C ALA A 438 17.98 6.16 43.09
N THR A 439 18.87 5.16 42.93
CA THR A 439 19.45 4.41 44.06
C THR A 439 20.32 5.31 44.96
N LYS A 440 21.00 6.31 44.37
CA LYS A 440 21.79 7.30 45.11
C LYS A 440 20.92 8.32 45.87
N LYS A 441 19.75 8.69 45.34
CA LYS A 441 18.78 9.59 46.00
C LYS A 441 18.02 8.91 47.15
N VAL A 442 17.77 7.60 47.07
CA VAL A 442 17.12 6.84 48.17
C VAL A 442 18.04 6.67 49.38
N GLN A 443 19.36 6.71 49.20
CA GLN A 443 20.33 6.61 50.31
C GLN A 443 20.58 7.94 51.05
N THR A 444 20.07 9.08 50.56
CA THR A 444 20.39 10.41 51.11
C THR A 444 19.19 11.24 51.58
N ALA A 445 17.97 10.71 51.59
CA ALA A 445 16.79 11.44 52.06
C ALA A 445 16.35 10.99 53.48
N PRO A 446 16.26 11.91 54.47
CA PRO A 446 15.68 11.58 55.77
C PRO A 446 14.16 11.46 55.66
N PHE A 447 13.61 10.45 56.34
CA PHE A 447 12.16 10.20 56.45
C PHE A 447 11.44 11.40 57.10
N SER A 448 10.57 12.08 56.36
CA SER A 448 9.44 12.81 56.93
C SER A 448 8.16 12.48 56.13
N ARG A 449 7.13 12.05 56.87
CA ARG A 449 5.77 11.82 56.36
C ARG A 449 5.07 13.16 56.21
N ALA A 450 4.61 13.48 55.00
CA ALA A 450 3.53 14.43 54.79
C ALA A 450 2.52 13.79 53.82
N ASN A 451 1.26 13.73 54.25
CA ASN A 451 0.12 13.34 53.43
C ASN A 451 -0.18 14.46 52.44
N GLU A 452 -0.07 14.19 51.14
CA GLU A 452 -0.69 15.02 50.11
C GLU A 452 -1.73 14.19 49.35
N THR A 453 -2.96 14.68 49.41
CA THR A 453 -4.13 14.18 48.69
C THR A 453 -3.92 14.38 47.20
N ILE A 454 -3.89 13.29 46.43
CA ILE A 454 -3.85 13.34 44.97
C ILE A 454 -5.27 13.71 44.46
N GLU A 455 -5.43 14.93 43.95
CA GLU A 455 -6.59 15.29 43.13
C GLU A 455 -6.59 14.42 41.86
N GLN A 456 -7.58 13.54 41.75
CA GLN A 456 -7.88 12.85 40.50
C GLN A 456 -8.45 13.87 39.51
N ARG A 457 -7.69 14.23 38.46
CA ARG A 457 -8.25 14.95 37.31
C ARG A 457 -9.21 14.01 36.55
N PRO A 458 -10.37 14.50 36.09
CA PRO A 458 -11.37 13.65 35.45
C PRO A 458 -10.86 13.12 34.11
N PHE A 459 -11.07 11.82 33.90
CA PHE A 459 -10.82 11.11 32.65
C PHE A 459 -11.84 11.59 31.60
N ILE A 460 -11.36 12.31 30.58
CA ILE A 460 -12.18 12.72 29.43
C ILE A 460 -12.24 11.53 28.47
N SER A 461 -13.44 11.11 28.06
CA SER A 461 -13.58 9.96 27.17
C SER A 461 -13.07 10.26 25.75
N ARG A 462 -12.58 9.23 25.03
CA ARG A 462 -12.06 9.33 23.64
C ARG A 462 -13.03 10.06 22.69
N LYS A 463 -14.34 9.89 22.91
CA LYS A 463 -15.41 10.54 22.13
C LYS A 463 -15.50 12.05 22.41
N GLU A 464 -15.27 12.48 23.64
CA GLU A 464 -15.31 13.90 24.03
C GLU A 464 -14.06 14.66 23.57
N LYS A 465 -12.88 14.01 23.61
CA LYS A 465 -11.64 14.57 23.09
C LYS A 465 -11.73 14.84 21.58
N TYR A 466 -12.23 13.87 20.81
CA TYR A 466 -12.45 14.02 19.36
C TYR A 466 -13.47 15.12 19.00
N GLN A 467 -14.57 15.26 19.75
CA GLN A 467 -15.56 16.32 19.50
C GLN A 467 -15.01 17.73 19.80
N GLN A 468 -14.16 17.86 20.82
CA GLN A 468 -13.46 19.11 21.13
C GLN A 468 -12.45 19.48 20.03
N GLU A 469 -11.71 18.50 19.51
CA GLU A 469 -10.70 18.69 18.46
C GLU A 469 -11.34 19.01 17.10
N LYS A 470 -12.42 18.31 16.71
CA LYS A 470 -13.22 18.60 15.49
C LYS A 470 -13.75 20.03 15.50
N THR A 471 -14.28 20.48 16.64
CA THR A 471 -14.82 21.84 16.79
C THR A 471 -13.72 22.91 16.74
N GLY A 472 -12.52 22.60 17.23
CA GLY A 472 -11.35 23.49 17.15
C GLY A 472 -10.82 23.65 15.72
N TYR A 473 -10.80 22.56 14.96
CA TYR A 473 -10.36 22.54 13.56
C TYR A 473 -11.31 23.31 12.62
N GLU A 474 -12.63 23.09 12.76
CA GLU A 474 -13.67 23.81 12.01
C GLU A 474 -13.57 25.34 12.22
N ARG A 475 -13.39 25.79 13.48
CA ARG A 475 -13.20 27.22 13.79
C ARG A 475 -11.96 27.82 13.15
N LYS A 476 -10.82 27.12 13.19
CA LYS A 476 -9.58 27.59 12.56
C LYS A 476 -9.71 27.67 11.03
N LYS A 477 -10.41 26.71 10.42
CA LYS A 477 -10.68 26.70 8.97
C LYS A 477 -11.61 27.84 8.54
N GLN A 478 -12.60 28.19 9.36
CA GLN A 478 -13.49 29.33 9.13
C GLN A 478 -12.77 30.68 9.28
N GLN A 479 -11.92 30.81 10.31
CA GLN A 479 -11.07 31.99 10.51
C GLN A 479 -10.07 32.18 9.37
N HIS A 480 -9.50 31.09 8.84
CA HIS A 480 -8.58 31.17 7.71
C HIS A 480 -9.30 31.57 6.41
N ARG A 481 -10.53 31.10 6.18
CA ARG A 481 -11.35 31.55 5.04
C ARG A 481 -11.69 33.03 5.09
N HIS A 482 -12.10 33.54 6.24
CA HIS A 482 -12.37 34.98 6.40
C HIS A 482 -11.11 35.86 6.30
N SER A 483 -9.93 35.32 6.59
CA SER A 483 -8.66 36.03 6.42
C SER A 483 -8.15 36.05 4.98
N ILE A 484 -8.73 35.24 4.09
CA ILE A 484 -8.43 35.20 2.65
C ILE A 484 -9.46 36.04 1.85
N GLU A 485 -10.67 36.18 2.38
CA GLU A 485 -11.75 36.99 1.78
C GLU A 485 -11.68 38.49 2.14
N ALA A 486 -10.97 38.85 3.21
CA ALA A 486 -10.66 40.23 3.62
C ALA A 486 -9.30 40.67 3.10
#